data_AF-A0A5C5WI24-F1
#
_entry.id   AF-A0A5C5WI24-F1
#
_cell.length_a   1.000
_cell.length_b   1.000
_cell.length_c   1.000
_cell.angle_alpha   90.00
_cell.angle_beta   90.00
_cell.angle_gamma   90.00
#
_symmetry.space_group_name_H-M   'P 1'
#
loop_
_entity.id
_entity.type
_entity.pdbx_description
1 polymer ?
#
loop_
_entity_poly.entity_id
_entity_poly.type
_entity_poly.pdbx_seq_one_letter_code
_entity_poly.pdbx_strand_id
1 'polypeptide(L)'
;MNAHERDHFHKRWTLNTLIQGAASHIHVTAPHMVRESLDALIPGLTRQYIQFVLMGQLNYVCGDLMLMQGRPNHWFGFSSKPQKVIADHPVFAQHGNRLARAEAKTLRSKARAHRVRMIPMITPMFMMRKINRLTETEAPFREPLQKLAIQIATEIYDIAPDQLDATLTKEVAFGNIAPADNFITEVIGQSVIGYGGVNRDQEGKWKVVARAWIFPLLVHELIEGITELICMHGMSDWDEATYRNVTTAADRLDHETMCIQVGPELWRRLLGVVPRRVPLAKVVMQIAKLPPDPLHELINQVIADPELARVRLVELTR
;
A
#
# COMPACT_ATOMS: atom_id res chain seq x y z
N MET A 1 -24.57 -6.11 7.21
CA MET A 1 -23.81 -6.96 6.26
C MET A 1 -24.27 -8.40 6.44
N ASN A 2 -24.83 -9.00 5.38
CA ASN A 2 -25.20 -10.41 5.35
C ASN A 2 -23.93 -11.31 5.23
N ALA A 3 -24.10 -12.64 5.19
CA ALA A 3 -22.96 -13.57 5.12
C ALA A 3 -22.16 -13.41 3.81
N HIS A 4 -22.84 -13.35 2.67
CA HIS A 4 -22.21 -13.17 1.35
C HIS A 4 -21.42 -11.85 1.25
N GLU A 5 -22.00 -10.74 1.71
CA GLU A 5 -21.31 -9.46 1.77
C GLU A 5 -20.10 -9.49 2.73
N ARG A 6 -20.16 -10.31 3.79
CA ARG A 6 -19.04 -10.47 4.73
C ARG A 6 -17.85 -11.17 4.08
N ASP A 7 -18.10 -12.21 3.30
CA ASP A 7 -17.04 -12.93 2.59
C ASP A 7 -16.37 -12.01 1.56
N HIS A 8 -17.17 -11.21 0.84
CA HIS A 8 -16.66 -10.19 -0.08
C HIS A 8 -15.92 -9.06 0.63
N PHE A 9 -16.37 -8.64 1.82
CA PHE A 9 -15.61 -7.72 2.68
C PHE A 9 -14.24 -8.31 3.03
N HIS A 10 -14.16 -9.55 3.48
CA HIS A 10 -12.88 -10.18 3.81
C HIS A 10 -12.00 -10.35 2.57
N LYS A 11 -12.58 -10.65 1.41
CA LYS A 11 -11.87 -10.63 0.13
C LYS A 11 -11.29 -9.24 -0.17
N ARG A 12 -12.12 -8.19 -0.18
CA ARG A 12 -11.67 -6.81 -0.45
C ARG A 12 -10.60 -6.37 0.54
N TRP A 13 -10.77 -6.65 1.83
CA TRP A 13 -9.78 -6.30 2.86
C TRP A 13 -8.43 -7.02 2.65
N THR A 14 -8.46 -8.29 2.23
CA THR A 14 -7.25 -9.02 1.82
C THR A 14 -6.57 -8.36 0.62
N LEU A 15 -7.34 -7.96 -0.40
CA LEU A 15 -6.79 -7.26 -1.56
C LEU A 15 -6.22 -5.89 -1.17
N ASN A 16 -6.90 -5.11 -0.31
CA ASN A 16 -6.40 -3.84 0.21
C ASN A 16 -5.08 -4.02 0.96
N THR A 17 -4.95 -5.11 1.72
CA THR A 17 -3.70 -5.45 2.38
C THR A 17 -2.56 -5.71 1.40
N LEU A 18 -2.84 -6.37 0.26
CA LEU A 18 -1.85 -6.57 -0.81
C LEU A 18 -1.51 -5.26 -1.52
N ILE A 19 -2.50 -4.43 -1.82
CA ILE A 19 -2.34 -3.11 -2.45
C ILE A 19 -1.43 -2.21 -1.61
N GLN A 20 -1.79 -2.02 -0.33
CA GLN A 20 -1.01 -1.23 0.62
C GLN A 20 0.36 -1.85 0.89
N GLY A 21 0.44 -3.19 0.87
CA GLY A 21 1.69 -3.92 0.98
C GLY A 21 2.64 -3.66 -0.18
N ALA A 22 2.14 -3.65 -1.42
CA ALA A 22 2.90 -3.35 -2.62
C ALA A 22 3.43 -1.90 -2.61
N ALA A 23 2.54 -0.95 -2.33
CA ALA A 23 2.85 0.48 -2.27
C ALA A 23 3.87 0.79 -1.15
N SER A 24 3.72 0.18 0.02
CA SER A 24 4.69 0.34 1.12
C SER A 24 6.00 -0.42 0.89
N HIS A 25 6.00 -1.48 0.08
CA HIS A 25 7.22 -2.19 -0.27
C HIS A 25 8.07 -1.42 -1.29
N ILE A 26 7.46 -0.69 -2.22
CA ILE A 26 8.22 0.03 -3.26
C ILE A 26 9.10 1.14 -2.68
N HIS A 27 8.63 1.77 -1.62
CA HIS A 27 9.31 2.78 -0.81
C HIS A 27 10.78 2.48 -0.45
N VAL A 28 11.12 1.21 -0.22
CA VAL A 28 12.48 0.77 0.11
C VAL A 28 13.24 0.21 -1.08
N THR A 29 12.58 -0.02 -2.22
CA THR A 29 13.16 -0.69 -3.39
C THR A 29 13.40 0.28 -4.54
N ALA A 30 12.42 1.16 -4.84
CA ALA A 30 12.49 2.13 -5.93
C ALA A 30 13.74 3.02 -5.88
N PRO A 31 14.13 3.64 -4.74
CA PRO A 31 15.34 4.47 -4.70
C PRO A 31 16.63 3.71 -5.03
N HIS A 32 16.64 2.38 -4.94
CA HIS A 32 17.77 1.55 -5.36
C HIS A 32 17.71 1.19 -6.84
N MET A 33 16.52 0.94 -7.38
CA MET A 33 16.33 0.64 -8.81
C MET A 33 16.79 1.80 -9.71
N VAL A 34 16.54 3.03 -9.27
CA VAL A 34 16.86 4.24 -10.05
C VAL A 34 17.94 5.09 -9.41
N ARG A 35 18.81 4.49 -8.57
CA ARG A 35 19.83 5.23 -7.82
C ARG A 35 20.70 6.10 -8.72
N GLU A 36 21.20 5.54 -9.83
CA GLU A 36 22.09 6.26 -10.74
C GLU A 36 21.38 7.47 -11.37
N SER A 37 20.14 7.30 -11.81
CA SER A 37 19.30 8.39 -12.34
C SER A 37 19.01 9.45 -11.27
N LEU A 38 18.70 9.05 -10.04
CA LEU A 38 18.43 9.97 -8.93
C LEU A 38 19.67 10.76 -8.52
N ASP A 39 20.82 10.08 -8.38
CA ASP A 39 22.07 10.72 -7.96
C ASP A 39 22.67 11.60 -9.07
N ALA A 40 22.38 11.31 -10.35
CA ALA A 40 22.71 12.19 -11.48
C ALA A 40 21.90 13.49 -11.47
N LEU A 41 20.65 13.46 -10.99
CA LEU A 41 19.82 14.66 -10.82
C LEU A 41 20.24 15.44 -9.57
N ILE A 42 20.26 14.76 -8.42
CA ILE A 42 20.52 15.36 -7.11
C ILE A 42 21.34 14.38 -6.26
N PRO A 43 22.64 14.64 -6.06
CA PRO A 43 23.50 13.76 -5.26
C PRO A 43 22.97 13.53 -3.84
N GLY A 44 22.85 12.26 -3.45
CA GLY A 44 22.46 11.87 -2.09
C GLY A 44 20.97 11.93 -1.78
N LEU A 45 20.13 12.23 -2.78
CA LEU A 45 18.67 12.26 -2.67
C LEU A 45 18.09 10.90 -2.25
N THR A 46 18.67 9.81 -2.77
CA THR A 46 18.34 8.42 -2.40
C THR A 46 18.33 8.21 -0.88
N ARG A 47 19.36 8.72 -0.18
CA ARG A 47 19.44 8.60 1.29
C ARG A 47 18.35 9.42 1.97
N GLN A 48 18.03 10.61 1.45
CA GLN A 48 17.01 11.46 2.03
C GLN A 48 15.61 10.84 1.92
N TYR A 49 15.32 10.20 0.77
CA TYR A 49 14.10 9.46 0.52
C TYR A 49 13.93 8.27 1.46
N ILE A 50 14.96 7.42 1.59
CA ILE A 50 14.90 6.28 2.51
C ILE A 50 14.64 6.75 3.95
N GLN A 51 15.29 7.83 4.38
CA GLN A 51 15.04 8.38 5.72
C GLN A 51 13.61 8.89 5.89
N PHE A 52 13.09 9.63 4.91
CA PHE A 52 11.71 10.15 4.93
C PHE A 52 10.70 9.00 5.03
N VAL A 53 10.79 8.03 4.11
CA VAL A 53 9.92 6.86 4.05
C VAL A 53 9.95 6.07 5.36
N LEU A 54 11.13 5.83 5.92
CA LEU A 54 11.25 5.11 7.19
C LEU A 54 10.61 5.89 8.34
N MET A 55 10.70 7.22 8.36
CA MET A 55 9.98 8.03 9.35
C MET A 55 8.46 7.86 9.21
N GLY A 56 7.93 7.94 7.99
CA GLY A 56 6.50 7.71 7.73
C GLY A 56 6.04 6.32 8.15
N GLN A 57 6.73 5.27 7.70
CA GLN A 57 6.38 3.88 8.02
C GLN A 57 6.47 3.54 9.51
N LEU A 58 7.50 4.06 10.21
CA LEU A 58 7.61 3.89 11.66
C LEU A 58 6.48 4.59 12.41
N ASN A 59 5.86 5.63 11.85
CA ASN A 59 4.75 6.33 12.50
C ASN A 59 3.56 5.39 12.72
N TYR A 60 3.28 4.54 11.73
CA TYR A 60 2.22 3.54 11.78
C TYR A 60 2.50 2.39 12.77
N VAL A 61 3.77 2.15 13.12
CA VAL A 61 4.17 0.94 13.88
C VAL A 61 4.68 1.24 15.29
N CYS A 62 5.19 2.44 15.53
CA CYS A 62 5.67 2.88 16.84
C CYS A 62 5.67 4.40 17.05
N GLY A 63 4.97 5.17 16.21
CA GLY A 63 4.81 6.62 16.36
C GLY A 63 3.40 7.00 16.81
N ASP A 64 3.00 8.22 16.48
CA ASP A 64 1.78 8.86 16.96
C ASP A 64 0.53 8.17 16.41
N LEU A 65 0.54 7.74 15.15
CA LEU A 65 -0.60 7.01 14.57
C LEU A 65 -0.85 5.68 15.27
N MET A 66 0.21 4.95 15.64
CA MET A 66 0.07 3.73 16.45
C MET A 66 -0.47 4.05 17.85
N LEU A 67 -0.09 5.17 18.46
CA LEU A 67 -0.61 5.57 19.78
C LEU A 67 -2.08 5.98 19.72
N MET A 68 -2.49 6.67 18.66
CA MET A 68 -3.86 7.15 18.47
C MET A 68 -4.82 6.02 18.12
N GLN A 69 -4.42 5.15 17.19
CA GLN A 69 -5.28 4.06 16.74
C GLN A 69 -5.20 2.88 17.71
N GLY A 70 -4.00 2.50 18.15
CA GLY A 70 -3.78 1.33 19.00
C GLY A 70 -2.82 0.32 18.38
N ARG A 71 -2.34 -0.61 19.22
CA ARG A 71 -1.38 -1.65 18.82
C ARG A 71 -2.06 -2.76 18.00
N PRO A 72 -1.34 -3.46 17.12
CA PRO A 72 -1.84 -4.62 16.35
C PRO A 72 -2.70 -5.62 17.15
N ASN A 73 -2.29 -5.91 18.40
CA ASN A 73 -3.02 -6.84 19.27
C ASN A 73 -4.46 -6.40 19.62
N HIS A 74 -4.80 -5.11 19.49
CA HIS A 74 -6.16 -4.61 19.70
C HIS A 74 -7.08 -4.88 18.49
N TRP A 75 -6.51 -5.05 17.29
CA TRP A 75 -7.23 -5.26 16.04
C TRP A 75 -7.40 -6.73 15.71
N PHE A 76 -6.32 -7.50 15.88
CA PHE A 76 -6.23 -8.93 15.54
C PHE A 76 -6.35 -9.83 16.79
N GLY A 77 -7.16 -9.46 17.80
CA GLY A 77 -7.23 -10.17 19.09
C GLY A 77 -8.32 -9.71 20.08
N PHE A 78 -8.22 -10.19 21.33
CA PHE A 78 -9.18 -10.11 22.46
C PHE A 78 -9.46 -8.68 23.00
N SER A 79 -9.72 -7.70 22.15
CA SER A 79 -10.32 -6.44 22.60
C SER A 79 -11.81 -6.64 22.88
N SER A 80 -12.40 -5.81 23.75
CA SER A 80 -13.86 -5.75 23.95
C SER A 80 -14.57 -4.88 22.90
N LYS A 81 -13.81 -4.19 22.04
CA LYS A 81 -14.30 -3.36 20.92
C LYS A 81 -13.46 -3.48 19.63
N PRO A 82 -13.00 -4.66 19.17
CA PRO A 82 -12.46 -4.77 17.82
C PRO A 82 -13.60 -4.45 16.86
N GLN A 83 -13.28 -3.86 15.69
CA GLN A 83 -14.21 -3.93 14.56
C GLN A 83 -14.40 -5.42 14.27
N LYS A 84 -15.50 -6.01 14.78
CA LYS A 84 -15.73 -7.47 14.85
C LYS A 84 -15.41 -8.17 13.53
N VAL A 85 -15.72 -7.50 12.42
CA VAL A 85 -15.51 -8.02 11.07
C VAL A 85 -14.03 -8.28 10.75
N ILE A 86 -13.09 -7.46 11.23
CA ILE A 86 -11.64 -7.68 11.04
C ILE A 86 -11.11 -8.73 12.01
N ALA A 87 -11.61 -8.75 13.24
CA ALA A 87 -11.22 -9.75 14.23
C ALA A 87 -11.58 -11.18 13.81
N ASP A 88 -12.66 -11.33 13.04
CA ASP A 88 -13.13 -12.61 12.50
C ASP A 88 -12.54 -12.91 11.10
N HIS A 89 -11.58 -12.13 10.61
CA HIS A 89 -11.02 -12.34 9.27
C HIS A 89 -10.25 -13.67 9.18
N PRO A 90 -10.54 -14.56 8.20
CA PRO A 90 -9.99 -15.93 8.13
C PRO A 90 -8.46 -16.05 8.21
N VAL A 91 -7.74 -15.13 7.56
CA VAL A 91 -6.27 -15.05 7.60
C VAL A 91 -5.77 -14.23 8.80
N PHE A 92 -6.22 -12.99 8.94
CA PHE A 92 -5.55 -12.02 9.81
C PHE A 92 -5.88 -12.19 11.29
N ALA A 93 -6.99 -12.84 11.63
CA ALA A 93 -7.25 -13.30 12.99
C ALA A 93 -6.12 -14.21 13.51
N GLN A 94 -5.57 -15.06 12.63
CA GLN A 94 -4.54 -16.03 12.98
C GLN A 94 -3.12 -15.48 12.81
N HIS A 95 -2.92 -14.59 11.83
CA HIS A 95 -1.58 -14.22 11.38
C HIS A 95 -1.25 -12.73 11.50
N GLY A 96 -2.24 -11.84 11.68
CA GLY A 96 -2.07 -10.39 11.65
C GLY A 96 -1.04 -9.89 12.66
N ASN A 97 -1.12 -10.35 13.92
CA ASN A 97 -0.13 -9.99 14.95
C ASN A 97 1.30 -10.44 14.62
N ARG A 98 1.46 -11.61 14.01
CA ARG A 98 2.78 -12.14 13.61
C ARG A 98 3.36 -11.30 12.47
N LEU A 99 2.55 -10.96 11.48
CA LEU A 99 2.93 -10.12 10.34
C LEU A 99 3.33 -8.72 10.81
N ALA A 100 2.50 -8.07 11.64
CA ALA A 100 2.77 -6.74 12.16
C ALA A 100 4.07 -6.68 12.98
N ARG A 101 4.34 -7.70 13.81
CA ARG A 101 5.60 -7.77 14.59
C ARG A 101 6.82 -7.98 13.69
N ALA A 102 6.70 -8.79 12.65
CA ALA A 102 7.75 -9.00 11.67
C ALA A 102 8.05 -7.71 10.90
N GLU A 103 7.03 -6.99 10.44
CA GLU A 103 7.19 -5.67 9.81
C GLU A 103 7.86 -4.67 10.75
N ALA A 104 7.40 -4.57 11.99
CA ALA A 104 8.00 -3.71 13.00
C ALA A 104 9.48 -4.00 13.23
N LYS A 105 9.87 -5.27 13.26
CA LYS A 105 11.27 -5.69 13.39
C LYS A 105 12.10 -5.27 12.18
N THR A 106 11.56 -5.46 10.97
CA THR A 106 12.19 -5.06 9.71
C THR A 106 12.41 -3.55 9.65
N LEU A 107 11.37 -2.75 9.90
CA LEU A 107 11.45 -1.29 9.91
C LEU A 107 12.45 -0.77 10.94
N ARG A 108 12.45 -1.30 12.17
CA ARG A 108 13.42 -0.91 13.20
C ARG A 108 14.86 -1.27 12.81
N SER A 109 15.06 -2.40 12.12
CA SER A 109 16.38 -2.78 11.62
C SER A 109 16.88 -1.78 10.57
N LYS A 110 16.04 -1.47 9.56
CA LYS A 110 16.35 -0.48 8.53
C LYS A 110 16.56 0.92 9.10
N ALA A 111 15.72 1.33 10.05
CA ALA A 111 15.84 2.61 10.73
C ALA A 111 17.21 2.78 11.41
N ARG A 112 17.69 1.74 12.11
CA ARG A 112 19.04 1.75 12.70
C ARG A 112 20.12 1.90 11.63
N ALA A 113 20.04 1.15 10.52
CA ALA A 113 21.00 1.24 9.42
C ALA A 113 21.05 2.65 8.78
N HIS A 114 19.91 3.32 8.69
CA HIS A 114 19.79 4.66 8.08
C HIS A 114 19.82 5.82 9.09
N ARG A 115 20.13 5.54 10.37
CA ARG A 115 20.18 6.52 11.47
C ARG A 115 18.88 7.31 11.63
N VAL A 116 17.75 6.62 11.46
CA VAL A 116 16.41 7.16 11.71
C VAL A 116 15.96 6.73 13.11
N ARG A 117 15.48 7.69 13.90
CA ARG A 117 14.87 7.44 15.21
C ARG A 117 13.43 7.95 15.19
N MET A 118 12.51 7.11 15.64
CA MET A 118 11.13 7.51 15.89
C MET A 118 11.02 7.97 17.34
N ILE A 119 10.59 9.22 17.53
CA ILE A 119 10.22 9.80 18.81
C ILE A 119 8.82 10.40 18.61
N PRO A 120 7.78 9.87 19.27
CA PRO A 120 6.42 10.39 19.20
C PRO A 120 6.37 11.92 19.38
N MET A 121 5.49 12.59 18.66
CA MET A 121 5.31 14.05 18.56
C MET A 121 6.48 14.82 17.94
N ILE A 122 7.72 14.37 18.12
CA ILE A 122 8.93 15.03 17.63
C ILE A 122 9.22 14.67 16.17
N THR A 123 9.13 13.38 15.82
CA THR A 123 9.45 12.90 14.48
C THR A 123 8.51 13.47 13.39
N PRO A 124 7.19 13.64 13.60
CA PRO A 124 6.35 14.31 12.61
C PRO A 124 6.81 15.73 12.27
N MET A 125 7.26 16.52 13.26
CA MET A 125 7.80 17.86 13.00
C MET A 125 9.05 17.82 12.12
N PHE A 126 9.96 16.88 12.37
CA PHE A 126 11.14 16.67 11.51
C PHE A 126 10.76 16.15 10.12
N MET A 127 9.73 15.31 10.03
CA MET A 127 9.21 14.79 8.78
C MET A 127 8.66 15.93 7.91
N MET A 128 7.86 16.85 8.47
CA MET A 128 7.36 18.02 7.74
C MET A 128 8.48 18.94 7.25
N ARG A 129 9.49 19.21 8.08
CA ARG A 129 10.67 19.97 7.63
C ARG A 129 11.41 19.28 6.48
N LYS A 130 11.53 17.95 6.55
CA LYS A 130 12.16 17.15 5.49
C LYS A 130 11.31 17.16 4.21
N ILE A 131 9.98 17.06 4.31
CA ILE A 131 9.07 17.19 3.16
C ILE A 131 9.28 18.55 2.48
N ASN A 132 9.21 19.66 3.22
CA ASN A 132 9.38 20.99 2.63
C ASN A 132 10.73 21.12 1.90
N ARG A 133 11.81 20.64 2.53
CA ARG A 133 13.13 20.63 1.90
C ARG A 133 13.19 19.75 0.65
N LEU A 134 12.58 18.57 0.68
CA LEU A 134 12.52 17.68 -0.49
C LEU A 134 11.72 18.33 -1.61
N THR A 135 10.54 18.90 -1.33
CA THR A 135 9.73 19.61 -2.32
C THR A 135 10.49 20.77 -2.97
N GLU A 136 11.26 21.55 -2.21
CA GLU A 136 12.13 22.60 -2.74
C GLU A 136 13.26 22.04 -3.60
N THR A 137 13.90 20.96 -3.13
CA THR A 137 15.01 20.32 -3.84
C THR A 137 14.55 19.67 -5.16
N GLU A 138 13.36 19.08 -5.17
CA GLU A 138 12.76 18.42 -6.33
C GLU A 138 12.14 19.40 -7.33
N ALA A 139 11.84 20.64 -6.93
CA ALA A 139 11.13 21.61 -7.76
C ALA A 139 11.76 21.83 -9.16
N PRO A 140 13.09 21.94 -9.33
CA PRO A 140 13.71 22.08 -10.65
C PRO A 140 13.66 20.80 -11.50
N PHE A 141 13.36 19.65 -10.91
CA PHE A 141 13.47 18.32 -11.52
C PHE A 141 12.13 17.56 -11.56
N ARG A 142 11.00 18.26 -11.40
CA ARG A 142 9.68 17.62 -11.33
C ARG A 142 9.39 16.72 -12.53
N GLU A 143 9.58 17.23 -13.74
CA GLU A 143 9.29 16.47 -14.95
C GLU A 143 10.22 15.24 -15.10
N PRO A 144 11.56 15.34 -14.95
CA PRO A 144 12.42 14.16 -14.87
C PRO A 144 12.00 13.13 -13.81
N LEU A 145 11.64 13.60 -12.60
CA LEU A 145 11.21 12.72 -11.50
C LEU A 145 9.88 12.03 -11.80
N GLN A 146 8.92 12.72 -12.41
CA GLN A 146 7.66 12.12 -12.86
C GLN A 146 7.88 11.04 -13.92
N LYS A 147 8.72 11.30 -14.92
CA LYS A 147 9.10 10.30 -15.93
C LYS A 147 9.76 9.08 -15.29
N LEU A 148 10.64 9.31 -14.32
CA LEU A 148 11.30 8.23 -13.59
C LEU A 148 10.32 7.40 -12.75
N ALA A 149 9.30 8.03 -12.15
CA ALA A 149 8.26 7.33 -11.41
C ALA A 149 7.42 6.42 -12.34
N ILE A 150 7.04 6.92 -13.51
CA ILE A 150 6.36 6.16 -14.56
C ILE A 150 7.21 4.98 -15.04
N GLN A 151 8.52 5.20 -15.24
CA GLN A 151 9.45 4.15 -15.64
C GLN A 151 9.50 3.01 -14.60
N ILE A 152 9.63 3.34 -13.31
CA ILE A 152 9.64 2.33 -12.23
C ILE A 152 8.36 1.50 -12.24
N ALA A 153 7.21 2.17 -12.33
CA ALA A 153 5.91 1.52 -12.38
C ALA A 153 5.77 0.58 -13.59
N THR A 154 6.19 1.05 -14.77
CA THR A 154 6.20 0.30 -16.02
C THR A 154 7.09 -0.94 -15.93
N GLU A 155 8.30 -0.81 -15.38
CA GLU A 155 9.25 -1.92 -15.26
C GLU A 155 8.76 -3.03 -14.32
N ILE A 156 8.05 -2.67 -13.23
CA ILE A 156 7.58 -3.64 -12.24
C ILE A 156 6.35 -4.39 -12.72
N TYR A 157 5.40 -3.69 -13.33
CA TYR A 157 4.08 -4.24 -13.65
C TYR A 157 3.81 -4.47 -15.14
N ASP A 158 4.73 -4.09 -16.02
CA ASP A 158 4.55 -4.19 -17.49
C ASP A 158 3.28 -3.47 -17.98
N ILE A 159 3.01 -2.30 -17.39
CA ILE A 159 1.87 -1.44 -17.74
C ILE A 159 2.31 -0.35 -18.72
N ALA A 160 1.46 -0.02 -19.70
CA ALA A 160 1.81 0.97 -20.70
C ALA A 160 1.90 2.39 -20.07
N PRO A 161 2.97 3.18 -20.36
CA PRO A 161 3.16 4.50 -19.76
C PRO A 161 2.01 5.49 -19.98
N ASP A 162 1.27 5.37 -21.07
CA ASP A 162 0.12 6.24 -21.41
C ASP A 162 -1.12 5.99 -20.52
N GLN A 163 -1.13 4.87 -19.80
CA GLN A 163 -2.12 4.54 -18.77
C GLN A 163 -1.78 5.16 -17.40
N LEU A 164 -0.62 5.82 -17.26
CA LEU A 164 -0.14 6.41 -16.01
C LEU A 164 -0.12 7.94 -16.10
N ASP A 165 -0.83 8.60 -15.18
CA ASP A 165 -0.76 10.04 -14.94
C ASP A 165 -0.10 10.28 -13.59
N ALA A 166 1.12 10.80 -13.62
CA ALA A 166 1.95 11.03 -12.44
C ALA A 166 2.34 12.50 -12.34
N THR A 167 1.88 13.18 -11.29
CA THR A 167 2.10 14.62 -11.11
C THR A 167 2.66 14.95 -9.72
N LEU A 168 3.79 15.68 -9.69
CA LEU A 168 4.33 16.26 -8.46
C LEU A 168 3.63 17.60 -8.18
N THR A 169 2.73 17.62 -7.21
CA THR A 169 1.91 18.78 -6.86
C THR A 169 1.53 18.78 -5.37
N LYS A 170 1.25 19.98 -4.84
CA LYS A 170 0.65 20.12 -3.51
C LYS A 170 -0.87 19.88 -3.53
N GLU A 171 -1.49 20.04 -4.70
CA GLU A 171 -2.91 19.79 -4.93
C GLU A 171 -3.14 18.29 -5.17
N VAL A 172 -3.07 17.52 -4.10
CA VAL A 172 -3.10 16.05 -4.17
C VAL A 172 -4.52 15.50 -4.33
N ALA A 173 -5.51 16.13 -3.72
CA ALA A 173 -6.89 15.65 -3.75
C ALA A 173 -7.45 15.59 -5.18
N PHE A 174 -8.02 14.43 -5.56
CA PHE A 174 -8.87 14.29 -6.74
C PHE A 174 -9.99 13.28 -6.49
N GLY A 175 -11.17 13.53 -7.05
CA GLY A 175 -12.36 12.70 -6.84
C GLY A 175 -13.12 13.02 -5.56
N ASN A 176 -14.05 12.14 -5.18
CA ASN A 176 -14.87 12.27 -3.97
C ASN A 176 -14.14 11.62 -2.79
N ILE A 177 -13.52 12.43 -1.94
CA ILE A 177 -12.91 11.96 -0.69
C ILE A 177 -14.05 11.66 0.30
N ALA A 178 -14.06 10.44 0.86
CA ALA A 178 -15.01 10.09 1.89
C ALA A 178 -14.87 11.06 3.09
N PRO A 179 -15.98 11.61 3.61
CA PRO A 179 -15.90 12.52 4.75
C PRO A 179 -15.33 11.80 5.98
N ALA A 180 -14.49 12.49 6.75
CA ALA A 180 -14.01 11.99 8.02
C ALA A 180 -15.20 11.71 8.94
N ASP A 181 -15.26 10.50 9.50
CA ASP A 181 -16.34 10.07 10.39
C ASP A 181 -15.92 10.08 11.87
N ASN A 182 -14.64 10.32 12.15
CA ASN A 182 -14.08 10.45 13.48
C ASN A 182 -12.80 11.31 13.50
N PHE A 183 -12.38 11.70 14.71
CA PHE A 183 -11.18 12.54 14.93
C PHE A 183 -9.90 11.96 14.33
N ILE A 184 -9.71 10.64 14.37
CA ILE A 184 -8.52 9.99 13.80
C ILE A 184 -8.52 10.13 12.28
N THR A 185 -9.66 9.87 11.62
CA THR A 185 -9.79 10.04 10.17
C THR A 185 -9.64 11.49 9.73
N GLU A 186 -10.05 12.45 10.56
CA GLU A 186 -9.84 13.87 10.30
C GLU A 186 -8.35 14.24 10.34
N VAL A 187 -7.63 13.78 11.37
CA VAL A 187 -6.17 14.00 11.50
C VAL A 187 -5.39 13.34 10.36
N ILE A 188 -5.77 12.12 9.97
CA ILE A 188 -5.18 11.42 8.83
C ILE A 188 -5.46 12.19 7.53
N GLY A 189 -6.71 12.58 7.30
CA GLY A 189 -7.14 13.34 6.12
C GLY A 189 -6.39 14.67 5.95
N GLN A 190 -6.15 15.40 7.04
CA GLN A 190 -5.36 16.64 7.03
C GLN A 190 -3.86 16.41 6.79
N SER A 191 -3.38 15.17 6.96
CA SER A 191 -1.97 14.79 6.78
C SER A 191 -1.69 14.13 5.43
N VAL A 192 -2.69 14.06 4.54
CA VAL A 192 -2.57 13.47 3.20
C VAL A 192 -1.65 14.34 2.33
N ILE A 193 -0.55 13.74 1.89
CA ILE A 193 0.51 14.39 1.10
C ILE A 193 0.77 13.66 -0.24
N GLY A 194 -0.04 12.65 -0.52
CA GLY A 194 -0.11 11.86 -1.74
C GLY A 194 -1.54 11.36 -1.92
N TYR A 195 -1.97 11.18 -3.16
CA TYR A 195 -3.25 10.57 -3.50
C TYR A 195 -3.10 9.80 -4.80
N GLY A 196 -3.48 8.52 -4.77
CA GLY A 196 -3.51 7.60 -5.89
C GLY A 196 -4.92 7.09 -6.13
N GLY A 197 -5.20 6.71 -7.37
CA GLY A 197 -6.50 6.17 -7.72
C GLY A 197 -6.62 5.80 -9.19
N VAL A 198 -7.77 5.23 -9.54
CA VAL A 198 -8.08 4.79 -10.89
C VAL A 198 -9.25 5.62 -11.41
N ASN A 199 -9.10 6.21 -12.59
CA ASN A 199 -10.16 6.97 -13.25
C ASN A 199 -10.28 6.57 -14.72
N ARG A 200 -11.41 6.89 -15.35
CA ARG A 200 -11.54 6.81 -16.80
C ARG A 200 -11.14 8.13 -17.44
N ASP A 201 -10.41 8.06 -18.55
CA ASP A 201 -10.15 9.24 -19.38
C ASP A 201 -11.38 9.63 -20.21
N GLN A 202 -11.22 10.68 -21.03
CA GLN A 202 -12.29 11.19 -21.89
C GLN A 202 -12.76 10.16 -22.95
N GLU A 203 -11.92 9.18 -23.27
CA GLU A 203 -12.23 8.07 -24.20
C GLU A 203 -12.81 6.86 -23.47
N GLY A 204 -12.97 6.91 -22.14
CA GLY A 204 -13.47 5.83 -21.32
C GLY A 204 -12.44 4.76 -20.96
N LYS A 205 -11.15 4.97 -21.27
CA LYS A 205 -10.07 4.04 -20.92
C LYS A 205 -9.63 4.24 -19.47
N TRP A 206 -9.34 3.15 -18.77
CA TRP A 206 -8.83 3.20 -17.41
C TRP A 206 -7.40 3.75 -17.37
N LYS A 207 -7.18 4.73 -16.49
CA LYS A 207 -5.89 5.33 -16.16
C LYS A 207 -5.66 5.31 -14.66
N VAL A 208 -4.42 5.09 -14.28
CA VAL A 208 -3.94 5.29 -12.91
C VAL A 208 -3.50 6.73 -12.79
N VAL A 209 -4.06 7.44 -11.82
CA VAL A 209 -3.73 8.84 -11.52
C VAL A 209 -3.05 8.88 -10.16
N ALA A 210 -1.91 9.54 -10.09
CA ALA A 210 -1.12 9.69 -8.88
C ALA A 210 -0.65 11.15 -8.74
N ARG A 211 -0.93 11.75 -7.59
CA ARG A 211 -0.50 13.11 -7.25
C ARG A 211 0.19 13.10 -5.90
N ALA A 212 1.37 13.67 -5.81
CA ALA A 212 2.08 13.71 -4.53
C ALA A 212 3.02 14.92 -4.41
N TRP A 213 3.36 15.28 -3.18
CA TRP A 213 4.24 16.42 -2.91
C TRP A 213 5.71 16.15 -3.27
N ILE A 214 6.12 14.89 -3.22
CA ILE A 214 7.50 14.44 -3.39
C ILE A 214 7.56 13.07 -4.09
N PHE A 215 8.66 12.81 -4.78
CA PHE A 215 8.85 11.63 -5.63
C PHE A 215 8.61 10.27 -4.94
N PRO A 216 9.07 9.99 -3.70
CA PRO A 216 8.84 8.68 -3.08
C PRO A 216 7.36 8.36 -2.91
N LEU A 217 6.55 9.39 -2.61
CA LEU A 217 5.11 9.26 -2.49
C LEU A 217 4.46 9.14 -3.86
N LEU A 218 4.94 9.87 -4.87
CA LEU A 218 4.42 9.70 -6.23
C LEU A 218 4.55 8.25 -6.71
N VAL A 219 5.70 7.62 -6.44
CA VAL A 219 5.93 6.20 -6.76
C VAL A 219 5.01 5.30 -5.92
N HIS A 220 4.78 5.63 -4.64
CA HIS A 220 3.83 4.91 -3.78
C HIS A 220 2.42 4.91 -4.37
N GLU A 221 1.88 6.09 -4.65
CA GLU A 221 0.53 6.27 -5.18
C GLU A 221 0.34 5.59 -6.56
N LEU A 222 1.38 5.58 -7.40
CA LEU A 222 1.34 4.86 -8.68
C LEU A 222 1.24 3.35 -8.47
N ILE A 223 2.07 2.76 -7.61
CA ILE A 223 2.06 1.32 -7.35
C ILE A 223 0.76 0.90 -6.66
N GLU A 224 0.25 1.74 -5.76
CA GLU A 224 -1.06 1.57 -5.17
C GLU A 224 -2.15 1.53 -6.24
N GLY A 225 -2.24 2.57 -7.08
CA GLY A 225 -3.27 2.68 -8.11
C GLY A 225 -3.18 1.60 -9.20
N ILE A 226 -1.98 1.15 -9.57
CA ILE A 226 -1.80 0.02 -10.50
C ILE A 226 -2.30 -1.28 -9.87
N THR A 227 -1.94 -1.52 -8.61
CA THR A 227 -2.37 -2.74 -7.91
C THR A 227 -3.88 -2.73 -7.70
N GLU A 228 -4.46 -1.57 -7.38
CA GLU A 228 -5.91 -1.37 -7.31
C GLU A 228 -6.59 -1.67 -8.65
N LEU A 229 -6.10 -1.09 -9.76
CA LEU A 229 -6.63 -1.35 -11.10
C LEU A 229 -6.63 -2.85 -11.43
N ILE A 230 -5.56 -3.56 -11.08
CA ILE A 230 -5.47 -5.02 -11.25
C ILE A 230 -6.50 -5.73 -10.36
N CYS A 231 -6.63 -5.32 -9.10
CA CYS A 231 -7.56 -5.93 -8.14
C CYS A 231 -9.03 -5.68 -8.49
N MET A 232 -9.38 -4.57 -9.14
CA MET A 232 -10.73 -4.29 -9.63
C MET A 232 -11.27 -5.37 -10.56
N HIS A 233 -10.41 -6.05 -11.33
CA HIS A 233 -10.81 -7.21 -12.15
C HIS A 233 -11.34 -8.39 -11.33
N GLY A 234 -10.97 -8.48 -10.05
CA GLY A 234 -11.45 -9.51 -9.13
C GLY A 234 -12.86 -9.26 -8.57
N MET A 235 -13.45 -8.10 -8.89
CA MET A 235 -14.73 -7.61 -8.38
C MET A 235 -15.72 -7.29 -9.51
N SER A 236 -15.38 -7.61 -10.77
CA SER A 236 -16.21 -7.26 -11.95
C SER A 236 -17.59 -7.91 -11.95
N ASP A 237 -17.72 -9.05 -11.28
CA ASP A 237 -18.93 -9.87 -11.32
C ASP A 237 -19.86 -9.58 -10.12
N TRP A 238 -19.50 -8.60 -9.28
CA TRP A 238 -20.32 -8.19 -8.15
C TRP A 238 -21.48 -7.31 -8.63
N ASP A 239 -22.68 -7.53 -8.08
CA ASP A 239 -23.77 -6.60 -8.30
C ASP A 239 -23.46 -5.25 -7.64
N GLU A 240 -24.03 -4.18 -8.20
CA GLU A 240 -23.78 -2.78 -7.78
C GLU A 240 -24.04 -2.55 -6.28
N ALA A 241 -25.07 -3.21 -5.73
CA ALA A 241 -25.41 -3.04 -4.31
C ALA A 241 -24.37 -3.71 -3.41
N THR A 242 -23.97 -4.95 -3.72
CA THR A 242 -22.88 -5.65 -3.02
C THR A 242 -21.58 -4.85 -3.14
N TYR A 243 -21.21 -4.42 -4.35
CA TYR A 243 -20.00 -3.65 -4.59
C TYR A 243 -19.95 -2.39 -3.72
N ARG A 244 -21.01 -1.57 -3.75
CA ARG A 244 -21.08 -0.35 -2.95
C ARG A 244 -21.04 -0.62 -1.45
N ASN A 245 -21.81 -1.61 -0.97
CA ASN A 245 -21.87 -1.94 0.46
C ASN A 245 -20.50 -2.43 0.98
N VAL A 246 -19.84 -3.29 0.20
CA VAL A 246 -18.55 -3.89 0.56
C VAL A 246 -17.43 -2.85 0.51
N THR A 247 -17.33 -2.08 -0.57
CA THR A 247 -16.28 -1.05 -0.72
C THR A 247 -16.44 0.05 0.32
N THR A 248 -17.66 0.55 0.57
CA THR A 248 -17.93 1.55 1.64
C THR A 248 -17.50 1.03 3.02
N ALA A 249 -17.69 -0.27 3.28
CA ALA A 249 -17.30 -0.86 4.55
C ALA A 249 -15.78 -1.12 4.63
N ALA A 250 -15.15 -1.57 3.55
CA ALA A 250 -13.77 -2.03 3.54
C ALA A 250 -12.75 -0.89 3.33
N ASP A 251 -13.07 0.12 2.52
CA ASP A 251 -12.15 1.16 2.05
C ASP A 251 -12.18 2.39 2.97
N ARG A 252 -12.04 2.14 4.28
CA ARG A 252 -11.97 3.18 5.30
C ARG A 252 -10.51 3.54 5.59
N LEU A 253 -10.24 4.83 5.83
CA LEU A 253 -8.88 5.32 6.14
C LEU A 253 -8.27 4.67 7.39
N ASP A 254 -9.09 4.30 8.38
CA ASP A 254 -8.64 3.56 9.57
C ASP A 254 -8.20 2.12 9.23
N HIS A 255 -8.82 1.47 8.24
CA HIS A 255 -8.43 0.16 7.75
C HIS A 255 -7.12 0.20 6.95
N GLU A 256 -6.89 1.24 6.15
CA GLU A 256 -5.64 1.41 5.39
C GLU A 256 -4.43 1.39 6.32
N THR A 257 -4.53 2.03 7.48
CA THR A 257 -3.44 1.99 8.46
C THR A 257 -3.16 0.57 8.96
N MET A 258 -4.21 -0.23 9.21
CA MET A 258 -4.03 -1.64 9.58
C MET A 258 -3.39 -2.44 8.45
N CYS A 259 -3.81 -2.19 7.21
CA CYS A 259 -3.22 -2.78 6.01
C CYS A 259 -1.74 -2.43 5.89
N ILE A 260 -1.32 -1.19 6.13
CA ILE A 260 0.09 -0.76 6.11
C ILE A 260 0.91 -1.48 7.20
N GLN A 261 0.33 -1.81 8.35
CA GLN A 261 1.05 -2.50 9.43
C GLN A 261 1.38 -3.96 9.10
N VAL A 262 0.57 -4.65 8.28
CA VAL A 262 0.73 -6.09 7.97
C VAL A 262 1.09 -6.38 6.51
N GLY A 263 0.65 -5.53 5.60
CA GLY A 263 0.76 -5.64 4.16
C GLY A 263 2.19 -5.75 3.65
N PRO A 264 3.16 -4.92 4.09
CA PRO A 264 4.50 -4.97 3.51
C PRO A 264 5.22 -6.30 3.82
N GLU A 265 4.97 -6.91 4.98
CA GLU A 265 5.47 -8.24 5.31
C GLU A 265 4.76 -9.32 4.50
N LEU A 266 3.43 -9.25 4.39
CA LEU A 266 2.68 -10.19 3.56
C LEU A 266 3.15 -10.13 2.09
N TRP A 267 3.32 -8.93 1.55
CA TRP A 267 3.78 -8.70 0.19
C TRP A 267 5.16 -9.30 -0.06
N ARG A 268 6.12 -9.14 0.87
CA ARG A 268 7.44 -9.76 0.75
C ARG A 268 7.39 -11.29 0.74
N ARG A 269 6.49 -11.89 1.54
CA ARG A 269 6.27 -13.34 1.52
C ARG A 269 5.67 -13.79 0.20
N LEU A 270 4.69 -13.05 -0.33
CA LEU A 270 4.11 -13.30 -1.63
C LEU A 270 5.18 -13.25 -2.73
N LEU A 271 5.99 -12.18 -2.79
CA LEU A 271 7.09 -12.07 -3.75
C LEU A 271 8.09 -13.24 -3.65
N GLY A 272 8.30 -13.81 -2.46
CA GLY A 272 9.16 -14.99 -2.25
C GLY A 272 8.62 -16.30 -2.84
N VAL A 273 7.33 -16.35 -3.18
CA VAL A 273 6.67 -17.52 -3.78
C VAL A 273 6.16 -17.28 -5.20
N VAL A 274 6.23 -16.04 -5.71
CA VAL A 274 5.89 -15.70 -7.09
C VAL A 274 6.75 -16.52 -8.08
N PRO A 275 6.14 -17.16 -9.10
CA PRO A 275 6.89 -17.88 -10.12
C PRO A 275 7.79 -16.95 -10.96
N ARG A 276 9.08 -17.27 -11.10
CA ARG A 276 10.10 -16.39 -11.71
C ARG A 276 9.84 -15.92 -13.15
N ARG A 277 9.05 -16.67 -13.93
CA ARG A 277 8.79 -16.40 -15.36
C ARG A 277 7.38 -15.91 -15.63
N VAL A 278 6.64 -15.55 -14.59
CA VAL A 278 5.27 -15.04 -14.71
C VAL A 278 5.29 -13.56 -14.35
N PRO A 279 4.77 -12.66 -15.21
CA PRO A 279 4.66 -11.25 -14.87
C PRO A 279 3.89 -11.05 -13.57
N LEU A 280 4.41 -10.18 -12.68
CA LEU A 280 3.81 -9.93 -11.37
C LEU A 280 2.35 -9.49 -11.49
N ALA A 281 2.03 -8.64 -12.48
CA ALA A 281 0.68 -8.22 -12.77
C ALA A 281 -0.27 -9.40 -13.05
N LYS A 282 0.18 -10.40 -13.83
CA LYS A 282 -0.60 -11.63 -14.10
C LYS A 282 -0.85 -12.39 -12.80
N VAL A 283 0.15 -12.52 -11.93
CA VAL A 283 -0.02 -13.23 -10.64
C VAL A 283 -1.04 -12.51 -9.76
N VAL A 284 -0.89 -11.20 -9.56
CA VAL A 284 -1.81 -10.40 -8.74
C VAL A 284 -3.24 -10.45 -9.30
N MET A 285 -3.40 -10.36 -10.62
CA MET A 285 -4.70 -10.46 -11.27
C MET A 285 -5.37 -11.81 -10.99
N GLN A 286 -4.62 -12.92 -11.07
CA GLN A 286 -5.19 -14.24 -10.80
C GLN A 286 -5.55 -14.42 -9.32
N ILE A 287 -4.73 -13.90 -8.40
CA ILE A 287 -5.06 -13.86 -6.96
C ILE A 287 -6.37 -13.07 -6.74
N ALA A 288 -6.51 -11.90 -7.36
CA ALA A 288 -7.70 -11.07 -7.21
C ALA A 288 -8.98 -11.75 -7.71
N LYS A 289 -8.87 -12.58 -8.76
CA LYS A 289 -10.00 -13.33 -9.32
C LYS A 289 -10.48 -14.49 -8.45
N LEU A 290 -9.67 -14.97 -7.51
CA LEU A 290 -10.09 -16.06 -6.63
C LEU A 290 -11.34 -15.67 -5.82
N PRO A 291 -12.30 -16.59 -5.64
CA PRO A 291 -13.37 -16.41 -4.65
C PRO A 291 -12.81 -16.25 -3.22
N PRO A 292 -13.61 -15.78 -2.25
CA PRO A 292 -13.13 -15.52 -0.89
C PRO A 292 -12.36 -16.68 -0.24
N ASP A 293 -12.94 -17.89 -0.20
CA ASP A 293 -12.29 -19.02 0.49
C ASP A 293 -10.97 -19.47 -0.19
N PRO A 294 -10.90 -19.70 -1.52
CA PRO A 294 -9.64 -20.02 -2.19
C PRO A 294 -8.58 -18.92 -2.05
N LEU A 295 -8.98 -17.64 -2.05
CA LEU A 295 -8.08 -16.52 -1.82
C LEU A 295 -7.46 -16.62 -0.42
N HIS A 296 -8.28 -16.75 0.61
CA HIS A 296 -7.79 -16.79 2.00
C HIS A 296 -6.95 -18.03 2.27
N GLU A 297 -7.30 -19.18 1.68
CA GLU A 297 -6.49 -20.38 1.76
C GLU A 297 -5.11 -20.18 1.11
N LEU A 298 -5.05 -19.59 -0.09
CA LEU A 298 -3.78 -19.26 -0.73
C LEU A 298 -2.94 -18.30 0.12
N ILE A 299 -3.55 -17.25 0.68
CA ILE A 299 -2.82 -16.30 1.53
C ILE A 299 -2.32 -16.97 2.82
N ASN A 300 -3.09 -17.87 3.42
CA ASN A 300 -2.62 -18.68 4.54
C ASN A 300 -1.40 -19.53 4.15
N GLN A 301 -1.42 -20.16 2.97
CA GLN A 301 -0.27 -20.90 2.44
C GLN A 301 0.94 -19.97 2.23
N VAL A 302 0.77 -18.79 1.63
CA VAL A 302 1.86 -17.80 1.48
C VAL A 302 2.55 -17.49 2.83
N ILE A 303 1.78 -17.45 3.91
CA ILE A 303 2.29 -17.11 5.24
C ILE A 303 2.90 -18.33 5.95
N ALA A 304 2.27 -19.51 5.86
CA ALA A 304 2.55 -20.68 6.68
C ALA A 304 3.23 -21.85 5.95
N ASP A 305 3.01 -22.01 4.64
CA ASP A 305 3.55 -23.07 3.79
C ASP A 305 3.95 -22.52 2.40
N PRO A 306 5.12 -21.86 2.30
CA PRO A 306 5.54 -21.19 1.06
C PRO A 306 5.83 -22.15 -0.10
N GLU A 307 6.14 -23.42 0.17
CA GLU A 307 6.36 -24.41 -0.88
C GLU A 307 5.03 -24.79 -1.55
N LEU A 308 4.00 -25.07 -0.74
CA LEU A 308 2.65 -25.32 -1.26
C LEU A 308 2.10 -24.10 -1.99
N ALA A 309 2.30 -22.89 -1.44
CA ALA A 309 1.90 -21.65 -2.10
C ALA A 309 2.54 -21.49 -3.48
N ARG A 310 3.82 -21.84 -3.63
CA ARG A 310 4.53 -21.78 -4.91
C ARG A 310 3.93 -22.74 -5.94
N VAL A 311 3.61 -23.97 -5.55
CA VAL A 311 2.95 -24.96 -6.43
C VAL A 311 1.61 -24.41 -6.91
N ARG A 312 0.78 -23.94 -5.97
CA ARG A 312 -0.55 -23.40 -6.27
C ARG A 312 -0.49 -22.17 -7.18
N LEU A 313 0.47 -21.26 -6.97
CA LEU A 313 0.65 -20.10 -7.84
C LEU A 313 1.09 -20.49 -9.26
N VAL A 314 1.91 -21.53 -9.42
CA VAL A 314 2.26 -22.06 -10.75
C VAL A 314 1.01 -22.60 -11.45
N GLU A 315 0.17 -23.36 -10.76
CA GLU A 315 -1.07 -23.90 -11.33
C GLU A 315 -2.05 -22.79 -11.72
N LEU A 316 -2.21 -21.79 -10.85
CA LEU A 316 -3.09 -20.65 -11.05
C LEU A 316 -2.68 -19.75 -12.23
N THR A 317 -1.40 -19.79 -12.63
CA THR A 317 -0.82 -18.88 -13.63
C THR A 317 -0.44 -19.55 -14.95
N ARG A 318 -0.68 -20.86 -15.09
CA ARG A 318 -0.65 -21.56 -16.38
C ARG A 318 -1.75 -21.01 -17.26
#